data_AF-A0AAU3GCN7-F1
#
_entry.id   AF-A0AAU3GCN7-F1
#
_cell.length_a   1.000
_cell.length_b   1.000
_cell.length_c   1.000
_cell.angle_alpha   90.00
_cell.angle_beta   90.00
_cell.angle_gamma   90.00
#
_symmetry.space_group_name_H-M   'P 1'
#
loop_
_entity.id
_entity.type
_entity.pdbx_description
1 polymer ?
#
loop_
_entity_poly.entity_id
_entity_poly.type
_entity_poly.pdbx_seq_one_letter_code
_entity_poly.pdbx_strand_id
1 'polypeptide(L)'
;MGTGTDHPQRGLDLGYARVSATKRSLERQLDALTAAGIPAGRIYTDDKTGTTPGREGLDRLLARARAGDTIVVHTLDRIGRNLREVLNLVHELSERGIGVRSLADPLPIDTAGEGVGRIASLLLALFAEMERTFAAERAAHARAVAEAGGRHVGRPVAHPADKIEYARSLKAQGDSLGRIAAETGIPKTSLHRYLSDVVPPAGSGRSAGVSSRGRRLAGAEGDGASLNDEAATVAAARGGDESAFAGLVERYRRELRVHCYRMVGSFEESEDLVQETFLRAWRKREGFQGRSSFRAWLYRIATNACIDFLDRHPRRPLPREAAQASDAPGAPPDEIRWLQPFPDRLLEPTAPGEVEPDAAAVGKETIELAFLVAIQHLPPRQRAVLILRDVLGWSAKESSAALGLSVASVKSALQRARPTLRTHLPRRREEWAPSTPATAQQRALLRRFMDAHERADTAAFARLLSEDVRVTMPPLPFWFSGRKAVADFTAHVFGPGSPLYQAQWRSVPTRANRQPAVAGYVRLPGETEYRAQVLNVLRVEDGKIAEITVFEPHLFPAFDLPLTLS
;
A
#
# COMPACT_ATOMS: atom_id res chain seq x y z
N MET A 1 -25.83 10.19 46.31
CA MET A 1 -26.35 9.40 45.17
C MET A 1 -26.95 10.37 44.18
N GLY A 2 -26.40 10.43 42.97
CA GLY A 2 -26.86 11.28 41.87
C GLY A 2 -26.51 10.59 40.55
N THR A 3 -27.09 9.41 40.35
CA THR A 3 -26.96 8.59 39.15
C THR A 3 -28.21 8.79 38.30
N GLY A 4 -28.09 9.49 37.17
CA GLY A 4 -29.13 9.65 36.14
C GLY A 4 -28.69 10.71 35.13
N THR A 5 -28.03 10.34 34.03
CA THR A 5 -28.65 10.18 32.70
C THR A 5 -29.47 11.40 32.26
N ASP A 6 -28.82 12.54 32.02
CA ASP A 6 -29.37 13.59 31.16
C ASP A 6 -28.56 13.60 29.86
N HIS A 7 -28.82 12.60 29.02
CA HIS A 7 -28.31 12.58 27.67
C HIS A 7 -29.43 13.11 26.78
N PRO A 8 -29.25 14.30 26.16
CA PRO A 8 -30.33 14.96 25.45
C PRO A 8 -30.81 14.13 24.27
N GLN A 9 -32.10 14.23 23.93
CA GLN A 9 -32.72 13.49 22.82
C GLN A 9 -32.07 13.76 21.44
N ARG A 10 -31.35 14.87 21.28
CA ARG A 10 -30.60 15.22 20.06
C ARG A 10 -29.12 14.81 20.07
N GLY A 11 -28.66 14.08 21.09
CA GLY A 11 -27.23 13.77 21.27
C GLY A 11 -26.38 15.00 21.61
N LEU A 12 -25.09 14.78 21.85
CA LEU A 12 -24.13 15.82 22.24
C LEU A 12 -23.04 15.99 21.17
N ASP A 13 -22.60 17.24 21.01
CA ASP A 13 -21.37 17.56 20.28
C ASP A 13 -20.15 17.38 21.21
N LEU A 14 -19.18 16.57 20.75
CA LEU A 14 -17.93 16.26 21.44
C LEU A 14 -16.75 16.76 20.59
N GLY A 15 -15.92 17.64 21.13
CA GLY A 15 -14.80 18.23 20.39
C GLY A 15 -13.53 17.38 20.49
N TYR A 16 -12.79 17.24 19.39
CA TYR A 16 -11.45 16.64 19.40
C TYR A 16 -10.42 17.52 18.70
N ALA A 17 -9.28 17.72 19.34
CA ALA A 17 -8.15 18.45 18.78
C ALA A 17 -6.83 17.69 19.00
N ARG A 18 -5.92 17.77 18.03
CA ARG A 18 -4.63 17.06 18.10
C ARG A 18 -3.49 17.97 17.68
N VAL A 19 -2.43 17.98 18.49
CA VAL A 19 -1.21 18.77 18.21
C VAL A 19 -0.41 18.11 17.08
N SER A 20 0.01 18.91 16.11
CA SER A 20 1.06 18.54 15.15
C SER A 20 2.24 19.51 15.30
N ALA A 21 3.28 19.07 16.01
CA ALA A 21 4.60 19.71 16.14
C ALA A 21 4.70 21.12 16.79
N THR A 22 3.62 21.93 16.88
CA THR A 22 3.66 23.29 17.45
C THR A 22 2.43 23.62 18.30
N LYS A 23 2.64 24.26 19.46
CA LYS A 23 1.57 24.68 20.40
C LYS A 23 0.54 25.63 19.77
N ARG A 24 0.98 26.53 18.89
CA ARG A 24 0.11 27.51 18.17
C ARG A 24 -0.95 26.84 17.27
N SER A 25 -0.71 25.60 16.81
CA SER A 25 -1.70 24.86 16.01
C SER A 25 -2.85 24.32 16.85
N LEU A 26 -2.62 24.06 18.15
CA LEU A 26 -3.64 23.54 19.06
C LEU A 26 -4.63 24.63 19.46
N GLU A 27 -4.13 25.81 19.83
CA GLU A 27 -4.97 26.95 20.23
C GLU A 27 -6.01 27.28 19.16
N ARG A 28 -5.59 27.37 17.90
CA ARG A 28 -6.50 27.58 16.75
C ARG A 28 -7.60 26.51 16.64
N GLN A 29 -7.28 25.24 16.92
CA GLN A 29 -8.27 24.17 16.91
C GLN A 29 -9.26 24.32 18.06
N LEU A 30 -8.77 24.63 19.27
CA LEU A 30 -9.60 24.85 20.46
C LEU A 30 -10.53 26.06 20.28
N ASP A 31 -10.02 27.14 19.70
CA ASP A 31 -10.80 28.34 19.39
C ASP A 31 -11.92 28.01 18.40
N ALA A 32 -11.62 27.24 17.34
CA ALA A 32 -12.62 26.81 16.37
C ALA A 32 -13.71 25.92 16.99
N LEU A 33 -13.33 24.98 17.86
CA LEU A 33 -14.29 24.11 18.56
C LEU A 33 -15.16 24.90 19.55
N THR A 34 -14.57 25.88 20.24
CA THR A 34 -15.29 26.77 21.16
C THR A 34 -16.26 27.67 20.40
N ALA A 35 -15.83 28.23 19.26
CA ALA A 35 -16.68 29.02 18.36
C ALA A 35 -17.85 28.20 17.78
N ALA A 36 -17.67 26.89 17.61
CA ALA A 36 -18.72 25.96 17.22
C ALA A 36 -19.70 25.61 18.37
N GLY A 37 -19.54 26.21 19.56
CA GLY A 37 -20.45 26.05 20.69
C GLY A 37 -20.16 24.84 21.58
N ILE A 38 -18.99 24.20 21.44
CA ILE A 38 -18.64 23.01 22.21
C ILE A 38 -18.07 23.45 23.57
N PRO A 39 -18.67 23.03 24.71
CA PRO A 39 -18.15 23.37 26.04
C PRO A 39 -16.76 22.77 26.27
N ALA A 40 -15.88 23.49 26.97
CA ALA A 40 -14.52 23.03 27.29
C ALA A 40 -14.48 21.64 27.96
N GLY A 41 -15.48 21.32 28.81
CA GLY A 41 -15.61 20.01 29.46
C GLY A 41 -15.95 18.85 28.51
N ARG A 42 -16.19 19.12 27.21
CA ARG A 42 -16.45 18.14 26.15
C ARG A 42 -15.40 18.18 25.04
N ILE A 43 -14.29 18.90 25.24
CA ILE A 43 -13.18 18.96 24.30
C ILE A 43 -12.05 18.05 24.79
N TYR A 44 -11.64 17.13 23.94
CA TYR A 44 -10.58 16.16 24.19
C TYR A 44 -9.36 16.49 23.35
N THR A 45 -8.16 16.32 23.92
CA THR A 45 -6.90 16.69 23.26
C THR A 45 -5.85 15.60 23.36
N ASP A 46 -5.04 15.48 22.31
CA ASP A 46 -3.84 14.63 22.26
C ASP A 46 -2.62 15.43 21.79
N ASP A 47 -1.44 15.09 22.34
CA ASP A 47 -0.14 15.62 21.92
C ASP A 47 0.65 14.59 21.08
N LYS A 48 1.38 15.04 20.06
CA LYS A 48 2.28 14.21 19.22
C LYS A 48 3.70 14.10 19.83
N THR A 49 4.00 14.77 20.95
CA THR A 49 5.36 14.80 21.53
C THR A 49 5.73 13.48 22.24
N GLY A 50 6.31 12.53 21.50
CA GLY A 50 6.90 11.31 22.10
C GLY A 50 7.17 10.18 21.10
N THR A 51 8.10 9.28 21.45
CA THR A 51 8.52 8.11 20.65
C THR A 51 7.40 7.07 20.45
N THR A 52 6.32 7.17 21.24
CA THR A 52 5.06 6.46 21.03
C THR A 52 3.90 7.43 21.32
N PRO A 53 3.27 8.05 20.31
CA PRO A 53 2.18 8.99 20.55
C PRO A 53 0.93 8.24 20.99
N GLY A 54 0.67 8.24 22.31
CA GLY A 54 -0.58 7.78 22.89
C GLY A 54 -1.76 8.61 22.39
N ARG A 55 -2.95 8.00 22.31
CA ARG A 55 -4.21 8.67 21.89
C ARG A 55 -5.20 8.72 23.05
N GLU A 56 -4.71 8.96 24.26
CA GLU A 56 -5.51 8.91 25.48
C GLU A 56 -6.68 9.91 25.46
N GLY A 57 -6.54 11.05 24.78
CA GLY A 57 -7.60 12.00 24.53
C GLY A 57 -8.70 11.41 23.65
N LEU A 58 -8.32 10.82 22.51
CA LEU A 58 -9.26 10.15 21.62
C LEU A 58 -9.92 8.95 22.30
N ASP A 59 -9.17 8.13 23.02
CA ASP A 59 -9.68 6.94 23.73
C ASP A 59 -10.73 7.34 24.77
N ARG A 60 -10.48 8.40 25.54
CA ARG A 60 -11.46 8.95 26.49
C ARG A 60 -12.71 9.50 25.80
N LEU A 61 -12.56 10.15 24.66
CA LEU A 61 -13.69 10.63 23.86
C LEU A 61 -14.53 9.44 23.37
N LEU A 62 -13.88 8.44 22.77
CA LEU A 62 -14.54 7.25 22.24
C LEU A 62 -15.24 6.45 23.33
N ALA A 63 -14.69 6.38 24.54
CA ALA A 63 -15.34 5.76 25.69
C ALA A 63 -16.59 6.52 26.18
N ARG A 64 -16.67 7.83 25.94
CA ARG A 64 -17.78 8.68 26.40
C ARG A 64 -18.91 8.81 25.37
N ALA A 65 -18.58 8.72 24.08
CA ALA A 65 -19.50 8.93 22.96
C ALA A 65 -20.54 7.81 22.83
N ARG A 66 -21.80 8.20 22.58
CA ARG A 66 -22.97 7.32 22.49
C ARG A 66 -23.75 7.57 21.20
N ALA A 67 -24.61 6.63 20.83
CA ALA A 67 -25.50 6.79 19.68
C ALA A 67 -26.30 8.11 19.78
N GLY A 68 -26.30 8.87 18.68
CA GLY A 68 -26.86 10.22 18.59
C GLY A 68 -25.84 11.35 18.77
N ASP A 69 -24.69 11.10 19.41
CA ASP A 69 -23.63 12.11 19.55
C ASP A 69 -22.97 12.43 18.21
N THR A 70 -22.36 13.61 18.12
CA THR A 70 -21.53 14.02 16.97
C THR A 70 -20.13 14.41 17.44
N ILE A 71 -19.12 13.79 16.85
CA ILE A 71 -17.72 14.13 17.10
C ILE A 71 -17.31 15.22 16.12
N VAL A 72 -16.89 16.36 16.67
CA VAL A 72 -16.53 17.55 15.91
C VAL A 72 -15.02 17.73 15.95
N VAL A 73 -14.43 17.86 14.76
CA VAL A 73 -12.98 18.09 14.57
C VAL A 73 -12.76 19.34 13.74
N HIS A 74 -11.59 19.97 13.90
CA HIS A 74 -11.22 21.09 13.04
C HIS A 74 -11.12 20.65 11.57
N THR A 75 -10.35 19.59 11.31
CA THR A 75 -10.21 18.92 10.01
C THR A 75 -10.13 17.41 10.24
N LEU A 76 -10.60 16.60 9.29
CA LEU A 76 -10.71 15.14 9.46
C LEU A 76 -9.37 14.44 9.61
N ASP A 77 -8.29 14.98 9.05
CA ASP A 77 -6.94 14.41 9.22
C ASP A 77 -6.49 14.37 10.69
N ARG A 78 -7.10 15.17 11.58
CA ARG A 78 -6.75 15.22 13.00
C ARG A 78 -7.14 13.95 13.75
N ILE A 79 -8.22 13.28 13.34
CA ILE A 79 -8.75 12.11 14.04
C ILE A 79 -8.01 10.80 13.72
N GLY A 80 -7.09 10.80 12.75
CA GLY A 80 -6.29 9.63 12.36
C GLY A 80 -4.80 9.93 12.17
N ARG A 81 -3.98 8.91 11.90
CA ARG A 81 -2.56 9.07 11.51
C ARG A 81 -2.35 8.97 10.00
N ASN A 82 -3.31 8.40 9.29
CA ASN A 82 -3.35 8.26 7.84
C ASN A 82 -4.82 8.21 7.38
N LEU A 83 -5.06 8.31 6.07
CA LEU A 83 -6.40 8.31 5.50
C LEU A 83 -7.17 7.06 5.90
N ARG A 84 -6.56 5.88 5.78
CA ARG A 84 -7.19 4.60 6.14
C ARG A 84 -7.67 4.55 7.60
N GLU A 85 -6.87 5.02 8.56
CA GLU A 85 -7.27 5.11 9.97
C GLU A 85 -8.48 6.04 10.17
N VAL A 86 -8.51 7.19 9.48
CA VAL A 86 -9.66 8.10 9.55
C VAL A 86 -10.91 7.44 9.00
N LEU A 87 -10.82 6.83 7.81
CA LEU A 87 -11.93 6.16 7.15
C LEU A 87 -12.50 5.00 7.98
N ASN A 88 -11.63 4.19 8.58
CA ASN A 88 -12.04 3.13 9.52
C ASN A 88 -12.76 3.71 10.74
N LEU A 89 -12.22 4.76 11.35
CA LEU A 89 -12.79 5.35 12.56
C LEU A 89 -14.14 6.02 12.30
N VAL A 90 -14.27 6.79 11.21
CA VAL A 90 -15.56 7.42 10.83
C VAL A 90 -16.63 6.35 10.65
N HIS A 91 -16.26 5.20 10.08
CA HIS A 91 -17.19 4.10 9.96
C HIS A 91 -17.55 3.46 11.30
N GLU A 92 -16.56 3.10 12.13
CA GLU A 92 -16.81 2.51 13.46
C GLU A 92 -17.75 3.40 14.30
N LEU A 93 -17.62 4.72 14.14
CA LEU A 93 -18.51 5.69 14.75
C LEU A 93 -19.91 5.64 14.15
N SER A 94 -20.03 5.57 12.82
CA SER A 94 -21.32 5.42 12.13
C SER A 94 -22.06 4.13 12.53
N GLU A 95 -21.36 2.99 12.67
CA GLU A 95 -21.93 1.73 13.19
C GLU A 95 -22.49 1.89 14.61
N ARG A 96 -21.84 2.74 15.42
CA ARG A 96 -22.28 3.08 16.78
C ARG A 96 -23.38 4.16 16.81
N GLY A 97 -23.83 4.64 15.65
CA GLY A 97 -24.78 5.74 15.52
C GLY A 97 -24.21 7.10 15.94
N ILE A 98 -22.89 7.28 15.87
CA ILE A 98 -22.19 8.52 16.22
C ILE A 98 -21.81 9.24 14.93
N GLY A 99 -22.21 10.52 14.80
CA GLY A 99 -21.86 11.37 13.67
C GLY A 99 -20.42 11.88 13.76
N VAL A 100 -19.86 12.28 12.62
CA VAL A 100 -18.59 12.99 12.52
C VAL A 100 -18.79 14.25 11.70
N ARG A 101 -18.31 15.38 12.24
CA ARG A 101 -18.43 16.68 11.63
C ARG A 101 -17.10 17.41 11.57
N SER A 102 -16.75 17.96 10.42
CA SER A 102 -15.57 18.80 10.26
C SER A 102 -15.93 20.27 10.11
N LEU A 103 -15.06 21.15 10.63
CA LEU A 103 -15.29 22.59 10.65
C LEU A 103 -14.58 23.35 9.53
N ALA A 104 -13.42 22.86 9.11
CA ALA A 104 -12.51 23.61 8.23
C ALA A 104 -11.89 22.74 7.12
N ASP A 105 -12.41 21.53 6.88
CA ASP A 105 -12.04 20.80 5.67
C ASP A 105 -12.55 21.57 4.44
N PRO A 106 -11.78 21.62 3.34
CA PRO A 106 -12.23 22.26 2.09
C PRO A 106 -13.57 21.72 1.59
N LEU A 107 -13.85 20.45 1.91
CA LEU A 107 -15.14 19.82 1.73
C LEU A 107 -15.76 19.60 3.11
N PRO A 108 -16.80 20.37 3.50
CA PRO A 108 -17.48 20.18 4.76
C PRO A 108 -18.06 18.78 4.86
N ILE A 109 -17.77 18.09 5.96
CA ILE A 109 -18.30 16.76 6.23
C ILE A 109 -19.20 16.82 7.43
N ASP A 110 -20.40 16.31 7.24
CA ASP A 110 -21.31 16.00 8.31
C ASP A 110 -21.94 14.65 7.96
N THR A 111 -21.66 13.63 8.77
CA THR A 111 -22.23 12.30 8.57
C THR A 111 -23.50 12.10 9.40
N ALA A 112 -23.91 13.09 10.21
CA ALA A 112 -25.09 12.97 11.05
C ALA A 112 -26.38 12.93 10.22
N GLY A 113 -27.15 11.85 10.36
CA GLY A 113 -28.46 11.70 9.71
C GLY A 113 -28.42 11.44 8.20
N GLU A 114 -27.25 11.17 7.64
CA GLU A 114 -27.09 10.91 6.21
C GLU A 114 -27.25 9.42 5.86
N GLY A 115 -27.78 9.16 4.65
CA GLY A 115 -27.84 7.80 4.11
C GLY A 115 -26.46 7.28 3.70
N VAL A 116 -26.27 5.96 3.77
CA VAL A 116 -25.00 5.26 3.48
C VAL A 116 -24.39 5.67 2.15
N GLY A 117 -25.19 5.77 1.07
CA GLY A 117 -24.70 6.17 -0.25
C GLY A 117 -24.14 7.59 -0.29
N ARG A 118 -24.73 8.52 0.48
CA ARG A 118 -24.23 9.89 0.57
C ARG A 118 -22.98 9.97 1.42
N ILE A 119 -22.94 9.30 2.58
CA ILE A 119 -21.73 9.21 3.41
C ILE A 119 -20.56 8.64 2.60
N ALA A 120 -20.79 7.55 1.88
CA ALA A 120 -19.78 6.94 1.00
C ALA A 120 -19.27 7.94 -0.06
N SER A 121 -20.17 8.69 -0.71
CA SER A 121 -19.79 9.69 -1.71
C SER A 121 -18.98 10.86 -1.13
N LEU A 122 -19.36 11.32 0.07
CA LEU A 122 -18.65 12.39 0.78
C LEU A 122 -17.25 11.94 1.19
N LEU A 123 -17.12 10.74 1.77
CA LEU A 123 -15.84 10.18 2.16
C LEU A 123 -14.95 9.88 0.93
N LEU A 124 -15.54 9.40 -0.17
CA LEU A 124 -14.83 9.22 -1.43
C LEU A 124 -14.30 10.57 -1.96
N ALA A 125 -15.08 11.64 -1.87
CA ALA A 125 -14.67 12.98 -2.32
C ALA A 125 -13.46 13.54 -1.56
N LEU A 126 -13.28 13.14 -0.30
CA LEU A 126 -12.17 13.59 0.54
C LEU A 126 -10.83 12.92 0.24
N PHE A 127 -10.79 11.82 -0.51
CA PHE A 127 -9.57 11.02 -0.66
C PHE A 127 -8.36 11.86 -1.11
N ALA A 128 -8.53 12.65 -2.18
CA ALA A 128 -7.45 13.49 -2.71
C ALA A 128 -7.00 14.57 -1.70
N GLU A 129 -7.95 15.22 -1.03
CA GLU A 129 -7.66 16.32 -0.10
C GLU A 129 -6.94 15.82 1.16
N MET A 130 -7.41 14.70 1.71
CA MET A 130 -6.80 14.09 2.88
C MET A 130 -5.43 13.51 2.57
N GLU A 131 -5.23 12.85 1.43
CA GLU A 131 -3.90 12.37 1.04
C GLU A 131 -2.90 13.52 0.88
N ARG A 132 -3.33 14.66 0.33
CA ARG A 132 -2.49 15.86 0.26
C ARG A 132 -2.02 16.29 1.65
N THR A 133 -2.96 16.37 2.59
CA THR A 133 -2.68 16.79 3.96
C THR A 133 -1.72 15.82 4.65
N PHE A 134 -1.99 14.51 4.57
CA PHE A 134 -1.10 13.50 5.16
C PHE A 134 0.28 13.44 4.48
N ALA A 135 0.37 13.58 3.15
CA ALA A 135 1.64 13.60 2.44
C ALA A 135 2.50 14.81 2.85
N ALA A 136 1.89 15.99 2.97
CA ALA A 136 2.57 17.19 3.44
C ALA A 136 3.08 17.03 4.89
N GLU A 137 2.26 16.47 5.79
CA GLU A 137 2.67 16.18 7.17
C GLU A 137 3.80 15.15 7.24
N ARG A 138 3.73 14.07 6.46
CA ARG A 138 4.81 13.05 6.38
C ARG A 138 6.12 13.67 5.93
N ALA A 139 6.08 14.49 4.88
CA ALA A 139 7.27 15.16 4.36
C ALA A 139 7.85 16.16 5.40
N ALA A 140 6.99 16.89 6.12
CA ALA A 140 7.42 17.78 7.20
C ALA A 140 8.07 17.02 8.37
N HIS A 141 7.48 15.90 8.79
CA HIS A 141 8.04 15.04 9.83
C HIS A 141 9.39 14.44 9.40
N ALA A 142 9.50 13.93 8.17
CA ALA A 142 10.75 13.39 7.64
C ALA A 142 11.86 14.45 7.61
N ARG A 143 11.54 15.70 7.22
CA ARG A 143 12.47 16.83 7.29
C ARG A 143 12.90 17.13 8.72
N ALA A 144 11.96 17.22 9.66
CA ALA A 144 12.25 17.50 11.06
C ALA A 144 13.12 16.41 11.72
N VAL A 145 12.87 15.12 11.41
CA VAL A 145 13.70 14.01 11.88
C VAL A 145 15.11 14.06 11.29
N ALA A 146 15.24 14.38 10.00
CA ALA A 146 16.55 14.52 9.35
C ALA A 146 17.35 15.70 9.92
N GLU A 147 16.71 16.85 10.15
CA GLU A 147 17.30 18.04 10.77
C GLU A 147 17.74 17.76 12.21
N ALA A 148 16.88 17.14 13.03
CA ALA A 148 17.20 16.76 14.41
C ALA A 148 18.35 15.73 14.50
N GLY A 149 18.48 14.87 13.48
CA GLY A 149 19.58 13.93 13.33
C GLY A 149 20.86 14.51 12.71
N GLY A 150 20.91 15.82 12.45
CA GLY A 150 22.07 16.49 11.84
C GLY A 150 22.35 16.08 10.38
N ARG A 151 21.39 15.45 9.70
CA ARG A 151 21.53 15.01 8.30
C ARG A 151 21.04 16.12 7.36
N HIS A 152 21.90 16.51 6.41
CA HIS A 152 21.56 17.51 5.40
C HIS A 152 20.38 17.06 4.53
N VAL A 153 19.32 17.87 4.50
CA VAL A 153 18.12 17.63 3.70
C VAL A 153 18.39 18.10 2.26
N GLY A 154 18.57 17.15 1.34
CA GLY A 154 18.84 17.42 -0.08
C GLY A 154 19.26 16.18 -0.86
N ARG A 155 19.49 16.31 -2.18
CA ARG A 155 20.01 15.22 -3.03
C ARG A 155 21.34 14.71 -2.43
N PRO A 156 21.48 13.41 -2.10
CA PRO A 156 22.71 12.89 -1.54
C PRO A 156 23.90 13.26 -2.42
N VAL A 157 24.98 13.75 -1.81
CA VAL A 157 26.25 13.88 -2.52
C VAL A 157 26.71 12.46 -2.83
N ALA A 158 26.65 12.09 -4.11
CA ALA A 158 26.84 10.71 -4.56
C ALA A 158 28.26 10.15 -4.30
N HIS A 159 29.18 10.99 -3.83
CA HIS A 159 30.58 10.64 -3.64
C HIS A 159 31.08 11.14 -2.27
N PRO A 160 31.82 10.31 -1.50
CA PRO A 160 32.43 10.69 -0.23
C PRO A 160 33.28 11.97 -0.30
N ALA A 161 33.29 12.76 0.78
CA ALA A 161 33.93 14.08 0.83
C ALA A 161 35.46 14.01 0.62
N ASP A 162 36.10 12.99 1.17
CA ASP A 162 37.53 12.65 0.99
C ASP A 162 37.87 12.40 -0.48
N LYS A 163 37.01 11.69 -1.23
CA LYS A 163 37.21 11.47 -2.67
C LYS A 163 37.06 12.74 -3.49
N ILE A 164 36.16 13.65 -3.07
CA ILE A 164 35.98 14.95 -3.73
C ILE A 164 37.19 15.84 -3.48
N GLU A 165 37.74 15.82 -2.26
CA GLU A 165 38.94 16.58 -1.90
C GLU A 165 40.18 16.03 -2.61
N TYR A 166 40.31 14.71 -2.72
CA TYR A 166 41.36 14.06 -3.51
C TYR A 166 41.22 14.37 -5.02
N ALA A 167 40.00 14.42 -5.56
CA ALA A 167 39.78 14.86 -6.94
C ALA A 167 40.20 16.33 -7.18
N ARG A 168 40.00 17.21 -6.19
CA ARG A 168 40.41 18.62 -6.24
C ARG A 168 41.93 18.77 -6.22
N SER A 169 42.65 17.98 -5.42
CA SER A 169 44.10 18.04 -5.37
C SER A 169 44.75 17.58 -6.68
N LEU A 170 44.26 16.50 -7.29
CA LEU A 170 44.72 16.04 -8.62
C LEU A 170 44.43 17.07 -9.70
N LYS A 171 43.27 17.74 -9.65
CA LYS A 171 42.95 18.82 -10.60
C LYS A 171 43.88 20.02 -10.47
N ALA A 172 44.23 20.41 -9.24
CA ALA A 172 45.18 21.49 -8.97
C ALA A 172 46.60 21.16 -9.47
N GLN A 173 46.97 19.87 -9.51
CA GLN A 173 48.23 19.39 -10.08
C GLN A 173 48.25 19.33 -11.62
N GLY A 174 47.13 19.69 -12.27
CA GLY A 174 47.03 19.75 -13.73
C GLY A 174 46.51 18.46 -14.39
N ASP A 175 46.09 17.45 -13.63
CA ASP A 175 45.64 16.18 -14.20
C ASP A 175 44.35 16.33 -15.02
N SER A 176 44.26 15.51 -16.08
CA SER A 176 43.07 15.46 -16.93
C SER A 176 41.90 14.80 -16.21
N LEU A 177 40.67 15.23 -16.52
CA LEU A 177 39.45 14.65 -15.93
C LEU A 177 39.31 13.14 -16.18
N GLY A 178 39.95 12.61 -17.23
CA GLY A 178 40.00 11.16 -17.48
C GLY A 178 40.86 10.40 -16.49
N ARG A 179 42.01 10.95 -16.10
CA ARG A 179 42.89 10.37 -15.09
C ARG A 179 42.28 10.49 -13.70
N ILE A 180 41.73 11.65 -13.36
CA ILE A 180 41.04 11.87 -12.08
C ILE A 180 39.86 10.91 -11.92
N ALA A 181 39.08 10.66 -12.98
CA ALA A 181 37.98 9.70 -12.94
C ALA A 181 38.46 8.25 -12.68
N ALA A 182 39.59 7.86 -13.27
CA ALA A 182 40.18 6.54 -13.08
C ALA A 182 40.71 6.34 -11.64
N GLU A 183 41.37 7.36 -11.07
CA GLU A 183 41.99 7.28 -9.74
C GLU A 183 40.97 7.43 -8.59
N THR A 184 39.96 8.27 -8.77
CA THR A 184 38.97 8.55 -7.70
C THR A 184 37.74 7.63 -7.78
N GLY A 185 37.48 7.04 -8.95
CA GLY A 185 36.25 6.32 -9.26
C GLY A 185 35.02 7.22 -9.43
N ILE A 186 35.20 8.55 -9.50
CA ILE A 186 34.12 9.51 -9.71
C ILE A 186 33.91 9.68 -11.23
N PRO A 187 32.68 9.50 -11.76
CA PRO A 187 32.40 9.72 -13.19
C PRO A 187 32.74 11.14 -13.63
N LYS A 188 33.23 11.29 -14.87
CA LYS A 188 33.59 12.59 -15.45
C LYS A 188 32.47 13.64 -15.33
N THR A 189 31.22 13.21 -15.47
CA THR A 189 30.02 14.07 -15.33
C THR A 189 29.87 14.66 -13.93
N SER A 190 30.19 13.90 -12.88
CA SER A 190 30.21 14.39 -11.49
C SER A 190 31.43 15.28 -11.22
N LEU A 191 32.59 14.95 -11.80
CA LEU A 191 33.82 15.74 -11.66
C LEU A 191 33.69 17.14 -12.26
N HIS A 192 32.99 17.30 -13.39
CA HIS A 192 32.72 18.62 -13.98
C HIS A 192 32.01 19.56 -13.00
N ARG A 193 31.14 19.03 -12.13
CA ARG A 193 30.41 19.81 -11.11
C ARG A 193 31.25 20.09 -9.86
N TYR A 194 32.14 19.17 -9.47
CA TYR A 194 32.92 19.31 -8.24
C TYR A 194 34.21 20.13 -8.39
N LEU A 195 34.67 20.29 -9.64
CA LEU A 195 35.98 20.85 -9.99
C LEU A 195 35.88 22.12 -10.85
N SER A 196 34.69 22.70 -11.01
CA SER A 196 34.44 23.87 -11.85
C SER A 196 35.23 25.12 -11.45
N ASP A 197 35.70 25.19 -10.20
CA ASP A 197 36.30 26.40 -9.62
C ASP A 197 37.82 26.27 -9.37
N VAL A 198 38.45 25.17 -9.83
CA VAL A 198 39.89 24.92 -9.61
C VAL A 198 40.69 25.33 -10.87
N VAL A 199 41.37 26.47 -10.79
CA VAL A 199 42.23 27.01 -11.86
C VAL A 199 43.56 26.22 -11.90
N PRO A 200 43.93 25.59 -13.03
CA PRO A 200 45.20 24.87 -13.14
C PRO A 200 46.38 25.84 -13.33
N PRO A 201 47.58 25.54 -12.79
CA PRO A 201 48.80 26.27 -13.09
C PRO A 201 49.25 26.02 -14.55
N ALA A 202 49.79 27.05 -15.19
CA ALA A 202 50.08 27.04 -16.62
C ALA A 202 51.33 26.20 -16.99
N GLY A 203 51.13 25.21 -17.87
CA GLY A 203 52.09 24.80 -18.92
C GLY A 203 52.98 23.58 -18.66
N SER A 204 52.78 22.50 -19.45
CA SER A 204 53.73 22.03 -20.47
C SER A 204 53.36 20.66 -21.07
N GLY A 205 53.50 20.53 -22.41
CA GLY A 205 54.05 19.33 -23.05
C GLY A 205 53.14 18.19 -23.53
N ARG A 206 53.17 17.92 -24.85
CA ARG A 206 52.62 16.77 -25.61
C ARG A 206 53.40 15.46 -25.28
N SER A 207 53.12 14.20 -25.67
CA SER A 207 52.45 13.59 -26.82
C SER A 207 52.33 12.04 -26.66
N ALA A 208 51.22 11.47 -27.16
CA ALA A 208 51.13 10.32 -28.10
C ALA A 208 51.73 8.92 -27.76
N GLY A 209 50.92 7.88 -27.99
CA GLY A 209 51.35 6.47 -28.04
C GLY A 209 50.21 5.52 -28.44
N VAL A 210 50.41 4.83 -29.56
CA VAL A 210 49.49 3.96 -30.31
C VAL A 210 49.55 2.51 -29.78
N SER A 211 48.46 1.73 -29.87
CA SER A 211 48.39 0.43 -30.59
C SER A 211 47.44 -0.65 -30.03
N SER A 212 46.72 -1.20 -30.99
CA SER A 212 45.89 -2.40 -31.21
C SER A 212 46.08 -3.74 -30.47
N ARG A 213 45.04 -4.59 -30.69
CA ARG A 213 44.87 -6.06 -30.57
C ARG A 213 44.33 -6.53 -29.20
N GLY A 214 43.25 -7.29 -29.04
CA GLY A 214 42.41 -8.10 -29.93
C GLY A 214 42.42 -9.56 -29.49
N ARG A 215 41.33 -10.10 -28.90
CA ARG A 215 40.96 -11.54 -29.01
C ARG A 215 39.58 -11.91 -28.42
N ARG A 216 38.76 -12.46 -29.32
CA ARG A 216 37.86 -13.64 -29.30
C ARG A 216 36.86 -13.92 -28.16
N LEU A 217 35.66 -14.24 -28.67
CA LEU A 217 34.57 -15.06 -28.16
C LEU A 217 35.00 -16.45 -27.67
N ALA A 218 34.43 -16.85 -26.53
CA ALA A 218 34.00 -18.20 -26.16
C ALA A 218 32.94 -17.99 -25.05
N GLY A 219 31.71 -18.53 -25.05
CA GLY A 219 31.22 -19.73 -25.71
C GLY A 219 31.08 -20.86 -24.69
N ALA A 220 29.91 -20.91 -24.03
CA ALA A 220 29.29 -22.07 -23.38
C ALA A 220 29.98 -22.76 -22.18
N GLU A 221 29.65 -22.34 -20.95
CA GLU A 221 29.60 -23.21 -19.75
C GLU A 221 28.54 -22.65 -18.77
N GLY A 222 27.26 -22.87 -19.05
CA GLY A 222 26.15 -22.47 -18.18
C GLY A 222 25.35 -23.71 -17.81
N ASP A 223 25.59 -24.23 -16.60
CA ASP A 223 24.64 -25.04 -15.79
C ASP A 223 25.29 -25.53 -14.49
N GLY A 224 26.64 -25.59 -14.40
CA GLY A 224 27.36 -25.99 -13.17
C GLY A 224 27.78 -24.85 -12.22
N ALA A 225 27.80 -23.61 -12.69
CA ALA A 225 28.35 -22.46 -11.95
C ALA A 225 27.35 -21.79 -10.97
N SER A 226 26.05 -21.87 -11.24
CA SER A 226 24.99 -21.18 -10.48
C SER A 226 24.85 -21.67 -9.03
N LEU A 227 24.89 -23.00 -8.81
CA LEU A 227 24.69 -23.60 -7.49
C LEU A 227 25.91 -23.48 -6.56
N ASN A 228 27.14 -23.53 -7.12
CA ASN A 228 28.37 -23.33 -6.35
C ASN A 228 28.55 -21.88 -5.91
N ASP A 229 28.10 -20.92 -6.73
CA ASP A 229 28.12 -19.50 -6.42
C ASP A 229 27.12 -19.14 -5.29
N GLU A 230 25.94 -19.76 -5.27
CA GLU A 230 24.98 -19.57 -4.17
C GLU A 230 25.51 -20.16 -2.85
N ALA A 231 26.09 -21.36 -2.85
CA ALA A 231 26.64 -21.96 -1.64
C ALA A 231 27.78 -21.12 -1.04
N ALA A 232 28.66 -20.57 -1.89
CA ALA A 232 29.72 -19.66 -1.47
C ALA A 232 29.17 -18.33 -0.93
N THR A 233 28.17 -17.75 -1.62
CA THR A 233 27.48 -16.52 -1.19
C THR A 233 26.79 -16.71 0.17
N VAL A 234 26.12 -17.85 0.37
CA VAL A 234 25.51 -18.23 1.65
C VAL A 234 26.56 -18.35 2.75
N ALA A 235 27.71 -18.95 2.47
CA ALA A 235 28.80 -19.07 3.45
C ALA A 235 29.36 -17.69 3.85
N ALA A 236 29.58 -16.79 2.88
CA ALA A 236 30.01 -15.41 3.14
C ALA A 236 28.98 -14.64 3.96
N ALA A 237 27.70 -14.74 3.59
CA ALA A 237 26.59 -14.13 4.34
C ALA A 237 26.52 -14.63 5.79
N ARG A 238 26.74 -15.93 6.02
CA ARG A 238 26.83 -16.51 7.38
C ARG A 238 28.03 -15.97 8.16
N GLY A 239 29.14 -15.74 7.47
CA GLY A 239 30.37 -15.13 8.02
C GLY A 239 30.25 -13.65 8.37
N GLY A 240 29.09 -13.01 8.12
CA GLY A 240 28.87 -11.61 8.44
C GLY A 240 29.13 -10.64 7.29
N ASP A 241 29.30 -11.13 6.05
CA ASP A 241 29.35 -10.26 4.88
C ASP A 241 27.96 -9.66 4.58
N GLU A 242 27.82 -8.37 4.85
CA GLU A 242 26.58 -7.61 4.62
C GLU A 242 26.22 -7.54 3.13
N SER A 243 27.20 -7.39 2.24
CA SER A 243 26.96 -7.27 0.80
C SER A 243 26.50 -8.61 0.21
N ALA A 244 27.16 -9.70 0.61
CA ALA A 244 26.76 -11.05 0.22
C ALA A 244 25.34 -11.38 0.71
N PHE A 245 25.02 -11.03 1.96
CA PHE A 245 23.68 -11.23 2.50
C PHE A 245 22.64 -10.38 1.76
N ALA A 246 22.90 -9.08 1.57
CA ALA A 246 22.01 -8.17 0.87
C ALA A 246 21.72 -8.64 -0.56
N GLY A 247 22.76 -9.02 -1.32
CA GLY A 247 22.61 -9.56 -2.67
C GLY A 247 21.80 -10.85 -2.69
N LEU A 248 21.97 -11.72 -1.69
CA LEU A 248 21.25 -12.98 -1.60
C LEU A 248 19.76 -12.79 -1.26
N VAL A 249 19.42 -11.97 -0.27
CA VAL A 249 18.02 -11.74 0.12
C VAL A 249 17.24 -10.95 -0.93
N GLU A 250 17.91 -10.06 -1.67
CA GLU A 250 17.27 -9.24 -2.71
C GLU A 250 16.74 -10.11 -3.86
N ARG A 251 17.42 -11.22 -4.21
CA ARG A 251 16.92 -12.22 -5.17
C ARG A 251 15.56 -12.79 -4.77
N TYR A 252 15.29 -12.87 -3.47
CA TYR A 252 14.07 -13.45 -2.91
C TYR A 252 13.02 -12.40 -2.50
N ARG A 253 13.33 -11.09 -2.57
CA ARG A 253 12.42 -10.02 -2.14
C ARG A 253 11.05 -10.12 -2.80
N ARG A 254 11.02 -10.28 -4.13
CA ARG A 254 9.79 -10.29 -4.92
C ARG A 254 8.84 -11.39 -4.44
N GLU A 255 9.33 -12.63 -4.35
CA GLU A 255 8.48 -13.76 -3.96
C GLU A 255 8.07 -13.70 -2.48
N LEU A 256 8.96 -13.21 -1.60
CA LEU A 256 8.64 -13.02 -0.19
C LEU A 256 7.59 -11.92 0.02
N ARG A 257 7.63 -10.85 -0.77
CA ARG A 257 6.60 -9.81 -0.76
C ARG A 257 5.24 -10.38 -1.14
N VAL A 258 5.17 -11.17 -2.21
CA VAL A 258 3.93 -11.84 -2.63
C VAL A 258 3.43 -12.80 -1.54
N HIS A 259 4.33 -13.54 -0.90
CA HIS A 259 4.00 -14.43 0.22
C HIS A 259 3.45 -13.67 1.43
N CYS A 260 4.15 -12.62 1.89
CA CYS A 260 3.71 -11.76 2.97
C CYS A 260 2.35 -11.13 2.63
N TYR A 261 2.17 -10.64 1.40
CA TYR A 261 0.92 -10.07 0.95
C TYR A 261 -0.26 -11.06 0.97
N ARG A 262 -0.05 -12.32 0.55
CA ARG A 262 -1.07 -13.37 0.74
C ARG A 262 -1.38 -13.62 2.21
N MET A 263 -0.37 -13.55 3.07
CA MET A 263 -0.55 -13.71 4.49
C MET A 263 -1.34 -12.57 5.11
N VAL A 264 -1.11 -11.30 4.77
CA VAL A 264 -1.73 -10.17 5.50
C VAL A 264 -2.81 -9.40 4.73
N GLY A 265 -2.85 -9.46 3.40
CA GLY A 265 -3.82 -8.77 2.54
C GLY A 265 -3.55 -7.28 2.30
N SER A 266 -2.55 -6.70 2.97
CA SER A 266 -2.11 -5.30 2.83
C SER A 266 -0.76 -5.23 2.13
N PHE A 267 -0.63 -4.35 1.14
CA PHE A 267 0.59 -4.15 0.37
C PHE A 267 1.67 -3.49 1.23
N GLU A 268 1.35 -2.41 1.94
CA GLU A 268 2.31 -1.68 2.79
C GLU A 268 2.85 -2.58 3.89
N GLU A 269 1.97 -3.31 4.57
CA GLU A 269 2.39 -4.23 5.63
C GLU A 269 3.18 -5.42 5.08
N SER A 270 2.91 -5.84 3.85
CA SER A 270 3.73 -6.87 3.22
C SER A 270 5.16 -6.40 3.00
N GLU A 271 5.36 -5.12 2.65
CA GLU A 271 6.69 -4.53 2.49
C GLU A 271 7.41 -4.42 3.84
N ASP A 272 6.71 -3.97 4.88
CA ASP A 272 7.25 -3.91 6.24
C ASP A 272 7.65 -5.31 6.75
N LEU A 273 6.83 -6.32 6.47
CA LEU A 273 7.10 -7.71 6.86
C LEU A 273 8.27 -8.33 6.09
N VAL A 274 8.49 -7.94 4.84
CA VAL A 274 9.70 -8.34 4.11
C VAL A 274 10.95 -7.72 4.74
N GLN A 275 10.89 -6.43 5.11
CA GLN A 275 12.01 -5.78 5.81
C GLN A 275 12.29 -6.46 7.16
N GLU A 276 11.26 -6.69 7.96
CA GLU A 276 11.36 -7.41 9.24
C GLU A 276 11.90 -8.84 9.04
N THR A 277 11.51 -9.51 7.95
CA THR A 277 12.05 -10.82 7.57
C THR A 277 13.56 -10.76 7.36
N PHE A 278 14.05 -9.78 6.61
CA PHE A 278 15.48 -9.62 6.35
C PHE A 278 16.26 -9.26 7.60
N LEU A 279 15.72 -8.41 8.47
CA LEU A 279 16.32 -8.10 9.78
C LEU A 279 16.40 -9.35 10.68
N ARG A 280 15.33 -10.14 10.74
CA ARG A 280 15.31 -11.41 11.49
C ARG A 280 16.27 -12.43 10.90
N ALA A 281 16.38 -12.51 9.58
CA ALA A 281 17.30 -13.39 8.88
C ALA A 281 18.75 -12.98 9.16
N TRP A 282 19.09 -11.69 9.07
CA TRP A 282 20.42 -11.18 9.41
C TRP A 282 20.83 -11.55 10.84
N ARG A 283 19.94 -11.34 11.82
CA ARG A 283 20.18 -11.72 13.22
C ARG A 283 20.35 -13.22 13.43
N LYS A 284 19.74 -14.06 12.58
CA LYS A 284 19.73 -15.53 12.72
C LYS A 284 20.69 -16.25 11.75
N ARG A 285 21.45 -15.51 10.94
CA ARG A 285 22.26 -16.05 9.84
C ARG A 285 23.27 -17.11 10.29
N GLU A 286 23.92 -16.92 11.44
CA GLU A 286 24.93 -17.85 11.99
C GLU A 286 24.33 -19.23 12.29
N GLY A 287 23.06 -19.26 12.69
CA GLY A 287 22.32 -20.49 13.00
C GLY A 287 21.78 -21.25 11.79
N PHE A 288 21.98 -20.77 10.56
CA PHE A 288 21.56 -21.49 9.35
C PHE A 288 22.49 -22.67 9.08
N GLN A 289 21.99 -23.90 9.30
CA GLN A 289 22.79 -25.14 9.21
C GLN A 289 22.76 -25.82 7.83
N GLY A 290 22.16 -25.21 6.80
CA GLY A 290 22.07 -25.80 5.46
C GLY A 290 21.19 -27.06 5.34
N ARG A 291 20.38 -27.38 6.36
CA ARG A 291 19.44 -28.53 6.34
C ARG A 291 18.23 -28.33 5.42
N SER A 292 18.04 -27.11 4.93
CA SER A 292 17.06 -26.70 3.93
C SER A 292 17.72 -25.71 2.98
N SER A 293 17.11 -25.43 1.82
CA SER A 293 17.57 -24.31 0.98
C SER A 293 17.47 -22.98 1.74
N PHE A 294 18.30 -22.00 1.35
CA PHE A 294 18.25 -20.66 1.92
C PHE A 294 16.88 -20.01 1.67
N ARG A 295 16.33 -20.21 0.46
CA ARG A 295 14.95 -19.87 0.11
C ARG A 295 13.94 -20.39 1.12
N ALA A 296 13.91 -21.70 1.38
CA ALA A 296 12.97 -22.30 2.33
C ALA A 296 13.15 -21.74 3.75
N TRP A 297 14.38 -21.42 4.14
CA TRP A 297 14.68 -20.78 5.42
C TRP A 297 14.12 -19.36 5.52
N LEU A 298 14.20 -18.55 4.46
CA LEU A 298 13.58 -17.22 4.41
C LEU A 298 12.05 -17.28 4.46
N TYR A 299 11.41 -18.17 3.69
CA TYR A 299 9.96 -18.37 3.75
C TYR A 299 9.47 -18.74 5.15
N ARG A 300 10.24 -19.57 5.86
CA ARG A 300 9.95 -19.91 7.25
C ARG A 300 9.99 -18.67 8.15
N ILE A 301 11.00 -17.80 8.00
CA ILE A 301 11.10 -16.56 8.79
C ILE A 301 9.94 -15.62 8.44
N ALA A 302 9.66 -15.41 7.15
CA ALA A 302 8.57 -14.56 6.68
C ALA A 302 7.20 -15.03 7.18
N THR A 303 6.94 -16.34 7.08
CA THR A 303 5.66 -16.92 7.53
C THR A 303 5.46 -16.71 9.03
N ASN A 304 6.49 -16.94 9.84
CA ASN A 304 6.40 -16.71 11.27
C ASN A 304 6.29 -15.22 11.61
N ALA A 305 7.00 -14.32 10.89
CA ALA A 305 6.83 -12.89 11.06
C ALA A 305 5.39 -12.42 10.75
N CYS A 306 4.77 -12.96 9.71
CA CYS A 306 3.37 -12.69 9.39
C CYS A 306 2.41 -13.22 10.47
N ILE A 307 2.64 -14.44 10.98
CA ILE A 307 1.82 -15.02 12.06
C ILE A 307 1.95 -14.17 13.33
N ASP A 308 3.18 -13.83 13.75
CA ASP A 308 3.42 -12.97 14.93
C ASP A 308 2.77 -11.58 14.77
N PHE A 309 2.75 -11.05 13.54
CA PHE A 309 2.06 -9.80 13.22
C PHE A 309 0.55 -9.94 13.37
N LEU A 310 -0.04 -11.00 12.81
CA LEU A 310 -1.49 -11.25 12.85
C LEU A 310 -1.99 -11.65 14.25
N ASP A 311 -1.17 -12.30 15.07
CA ASP A 311 -1.49 -12.61 16.46
C ASP A 311 -1.54 -11.34 17.32
N ARG A 312 -0.72 -10.33 17.00
CA ARG A 312 -0.74 -9.00 17.66
C ARG A 312 -1.79 -8.05 17.11
N HIS A 313 -2.20 -8.23 15.86
CA HIS A 313 -3.19 -7.41 15.17
C HIS A 313 -4.33 -8.31 14.66
N PRO A 314 -5.16 -8.85 15.58
CA PRO A 314 -6.19 -9.80 15.21
C PRO A 314 -7.15 -9.19 14.20
N ARG A 315 -7.25 -9.86 13.05
CA ARG A 315 -8.09 -9.48 11.91
C ARG A 315 -9.25 -10.42 11.80
N ARG A 316 -10.45 -9.88 11.90
CA ARG A 316 -11.68 -10.64 11.71
C ARG A 316 -12.45 -10.04 10.54
N PRO A 317 -12.64 -10.79 9.44
CA PRO A 317 -13.60 -10.38 8.42
C PRO A 317 -14.95 -10.17 9.09
N LEU A 318 -15.56 -9.02 8.85
CA LEU A 318 -16.82 -8.71 9.51
C LEU A 318 -17.95 -9.48 8.82
N PRO A 319 -18.90 -10.04 9.60
CA PRO A 319 -19.96 -10.85 9.05
C PRO A 319 -20.76 -10.09 8.00
N ARG A 320 -21.24 -10.87 7.03
CA ARG A 320 -22.15 -10.54 5.94
C ARG A 320 -23.45 -9.82 6.31
N GLU A 321 -23.65 -9.38 7.55
CA GLU A 321 -24.89 -8.76 8.05
C GLU A 321 -24.62 -7.41 8.72
N ALA A 322 -23.35 -7.07 9.00
CA ALA A 322 -22.97 -5.91 9.82
C ALA A 322 -22.80 -4.61 9.03
N ALA A 323 -22.62 -4.67 7.71
CA ALA A 323 -22.51 -3.47 6.89
C ALA A 323 -23.92 -2.93 6.62
N GLN A 324 -24.26 -1.80 7.23
CA GLN A 324 -25.49 -1.04 6.95
C GLN A 324 -25.65 -0.93 5.44
N ALA A 325 -26.63 -1.66 4.92
CA ALA A 325 -26.91 -1.69 3.50
C ALA A 325 -27.31 -0.28 3.07
N SER A 326 -26.81 0.18 1.91
CA SER A 326 -27.72 0.98 1.08
C SER A 326 -28.95 0.10 0.80
N ASP A 327 -30.11 0.66 0.43
CA ASP A 327 -31.35 -0.09 0.16
C ASP A 327 -31.29 -1.16 -0.98
N ALA A 328 -30.10 -1.70 -1.28
CA ALA A 328 -29.80 -2.71 -2.28
C ALA A 328 -30.27 -4.13 -1.86
N PRO A 329 -30.98 -4.85 -2.74
CA PRO A 329 -31.28 -6.26 -2.55
C PRO A 329 -30.02 -7.11 -2.67
N GLY A 330 -29.66 -7.85 -1.61
CA GLY A 330 -28.56 -8.81 -1.60
C GLY A 330 -27.92 -8.93 -0.22
N ALA A 331 -27.25 -10.06 0.05
CA ALA A 331 -26.47 -10.20 1.28
C ALA A 331 -25.07 -9.56 1.08
N PRO A 332 -24.57 -8.72 2.00
CA PRO A 332 -23.28 -8.04 1.93
C PRO A 332 -22.12 -8.90 1.41
N PRO A 333 -21.10 -8.37 0.74
CA PRO A 333 -19.87 -9.13 0.53
C PRO A 333 -19.12 -9.29 1.87
N ASP A 334 -18.25 -10.30 1.95
CA ASP A 334 -17.33 -10.40 3.06
C ASP A 334 -16.39 -9.19 3.09
N GLU A 335 -16.30 -8.54 4.24
CA GLU A 335 -15.59 -7.28 4.36
C GLU A 335 -14.15 -7.47 4.85
N ILE A 336 -13.19 -7.15 3.98
CA ILE A 336 -11.75 -7.17 4.30
C ILE A 336 -11.22 -5.73 4.30
N ARG A 337 -11.43 -4.99 5.40
CA ARG A 337 -11.05 -3.55 5.56
C ARG A 337 -9.57 -3.26 5.29
N TRP A 338 -8.70 -4.22 5.58
CA TRP A 338 -7.25 -4.08 5.40
C TRP A 338 -6.76 -4.48 4.00
N LEU A 339 -7.65 -4.89 3.09
CA LEU A 339 -7.25 -5.26 1.74
C LEU A 339 -6.68 -4.06 1.00
N GLN A 340 -5.53 -4.23 0.36
CA GLN A 340 -4.91 -3.24 -0.51
C GLN A 340 -4.63 -3.85 -1.89
N PRO A 341 -4.62 -3.04 -2.96
CA PRO A 341 -4.27 -3.50 -4.29
C PRO A 341 -2.77 -3.74 -4.41
N PHE A 342 -2.39 -4.77 -5.17
CA PHE A 342 -1.00 -5.13 -5.45
C PHE A 342 -0.62 -4.74 -6.89
N PRO A 343 0.44 -3.95 -7.11
CA PRO A 343 0.88 -3.57 -8.45
C PRO A 343 1.40 -4.76 -9.28
N ASP A 344 0.84 -4.98 -10.47
CA ASP A 344 1.22 -6.12 -11.32
C ASP A 344 2.68 -6.08 -11.79
N ARG A 345 3.24 -4.89 -11.99
CA ARG A 345 4.65 -4.71 -12.35
C ARG A 345 5.61 -5.35 -11.35
N LEU A 346 5.19 -5.42 -10.08
CA LEU A 346 5.95 -6.04 -9.00
C LEU A 346 5.84 -7.57 -9.00
N LEU A 347 5.01 -8.12 -9.90
CA LEU A 347 4.85 -9.55 -10.21
C LEU A 347 5.57 -9.95 -11.50
N GLU A 348 6.11 -9.05 -12.30
CA GLU A 348 6.83 -9.41 -13.53
C GLU A 348 8.31 -9.73 -13.22
N PRO A 349 8.93 -10.71 -13.91
CA PRO A 349 10.38 -10.94 -13.80
C PRO A 349 11.15 -9.73 -14.34
N THR A 350 12.26 -9.37 -13.70
CA THR A 350 13.08 -8.21 -14.08
C THR A 350 13.79 -8.39 -15.45
N ALA A 351 13.98 -9.64 -15.91
CA ALA A 351 14.52 -9.93 -17.23
C ALA A 351 13.87 -11.18 -17.87
N PRO A 352 13.58 -11.16 -19.18
CA PRO A 352 13.18 -12.35 -19.92
C PRO A 352 14.35 -13.34 -20.00
N GLY A 353 14.28 -14.45 -19.24
CA GLY A 353 15.30 -15.50 -19.23
C GLY A 353 15.71 -15.99 -17.84
N GLU A 354 15.41 -15.25 -16.77
CA GLU A 354 15.67 -15.67 -15.37
C GLU A 354 14.61 -16.65 -14.81
N VAL A 355 13.88 -17.34 -15.69
CA VAL A 355 12.88 -18.30 -15.27
C VAL A 355 13.54 -19.68 -15.24
N GLU A 356 14.15 -20.02 -14.12
CA GLU A 356 14.40 -21.41 -13.73
C GLU A 356 13.11 -22.23 -13.97
N PRO A 357 13.17 -23.49 -14.44
CA PRO A 357 11.97 -24.32 -14.65
C PRO A 357 11.06 -24.40 -13.41
N ASP A 358 11.65 -24.32 -12.21
CA ASP A 358 10.92 -24.23 -10.94
C ASP A 358 10.28 -22.85 -10.69
N ALA A 359 10.84 -21.77 -11.25
CA ALA A 359 10.25 -20.44 -11.30
C ALA A 359 9.11 -20.33 -12.34
N ALA A 360 9.06 -21.19 -13.36
CA ALA A 360 7.90 -21.30 -14.24
C ALA A 360 6.69 -21.92 -13.52
N ALA A 361 6.92 -22.81 -12.53
CA ALA A 361 5.86 -23.33 -11.66
C ALA A 361 5.26 -22.25 -10.74
N VAL A 362 6.01 -21.18 -10.46
CA VAL A 362 5.55 -19.95 -9.79
C VAL A 362 4.53 -19.19 -10.65
N GLY A 363 4.38 -19.52 -11.95
CA GLY A 363 3.25 -19.06 -12.78
C GLY A 363 1.85 -19.46 -12.26
N LYS A 364 1.76 -20.38 -11.28
CA LYS A 364 0.51 -20.79 -10.59
C LYS A 364 0.04 -19.83 -9.49
N GLU A 365 0.74 -18.72 -9.29
CA GLU A 365 0.47 -17.72 -8.25
C GLU A 365 -0.95 -17.13 -8.31
N THR A 366 -1.84 -17.57 -7.42
CA THR A 366 -3.15 -16.93 -7.24
C THR A 366 -2.96 -15.67 -6.39
N ILE A 367 -3.11 -14.48 -6.99
CA ILE A 367 -3.05 -13.17 -6.31
C ILE A 367 -4.26 -12.29 -6.63
N GLU A 368 -5.21 -12.81 -7.38
CA GLU A 368 -6.47 -12.12 -7.65
C GLU A 368 -7.21 -11.78 -6.35
N LEU A 369 -7.89 -10.62 -6.32
CA LEU A 369 -8.54 -10.12 -5.11
C LEU A 369 -9.55 -11.12 -4.55
N ALA A 370 -10.33 -11.82 -5.38
CA ALA A 370 -11.28 -12.83 -4.93
C ALA A 370 -10.62 -13.98 -4.14
N PHE A 371 -9.42 -14.41 -4.57
CA PHE A 371 -8.67 -15.42 -3.82
C PHE A 371 -8.11 -14.86 -2.52
N LEU A 372 -7.57 -13.64 -2.55
CA LEU A 372 -7.07 -12.98 -1.35
C LEU A 372 -8.17 -12.82 -0.30
N VAL A 373 -9.33 -12.31 -0.69
CA VAL A 373 -10.50 -12.20 0.17
C VAL A 373 -10.83 -13.56 0.80
N ALA A 374 -10.93 -14.62 -0.01
CA ALA A 374 -11.26 -15.96 0.49
C ALA A 374 -10.25 -16.49 1.53
N ILE A 375 -8.93 -16.34 1.28
CA ILE A 375 -7.92 -16.80 2.24
C ILE A 375 -7.88 -15.94 3.51
N GLN A 376 -8.38 -14.69 3.48
CA GLN A 376 -8.45 -13.83 4.67
C GLN A 376 -9.47 -14.33 5.72
N HIS A 377 -10.39 -15.22 5.36
CA HIS A 377 -11.29 -15.90 6.32
C HIS A 377 -10.61 -17.02 7.11
N LEU A 378 -9.45 -17.48 6.67
CA LEU A 378 -8.72 -18.53 7.37
C LEU A 378 -7.97 -17.95 8.57
N PRO A 379 -7.95 -18.65 9.73
CA PRO A 379 -7.03 -18.34 10.81
C PRO A 379 -5.57 -18.29 10.30
N PRO A 380 -4.69 -17.43 10.85
CA PRO A 380 -3.34 -17.20 10.32
C PRO A 380 -2.53 -18.47 10.04
N ARG A 381 -2.58 -19.44 10.95
CA ARG A 381 -1.88 -20.73 10.79
C ARG A 381 -2.49 -21.63 9.70
N GLN A 382 -3.81 -21.62 9.55
CA GLN A 382 -4.48 -22.39 8.48
C GLN A 382 -4.19 -21.76 7.10
N ARG A 383 -4.19 -20.42 7.04
CA ARG A 383 -3.78 -19.64 5.87
C ARG A 383 -2.35 -19.95 5.45
N ALA A 384 -1.41 -19.95 6.39
CA ALA A 384 -0.02 -20.32 6.15
C ALA A 384 0.09 -21.74 5.58
N VAL A 385 -0.61 -22.72 6.18
CA VAL A 385 -0.63 -24.11 5.67
C VAL A 385 -1.16 -24.17 4.23
N LEU A 386 -2.26 -23.49 3.95
CA LEU A 386 -2.84 -23.44 2.60
C LEU A 386 -1.85 -22.84 1.58
N ILE A 387 -1.23 -21.70 1.89
CA ILE A 387 -0.27 -21.05 1.00
C ILE A 387 0.94 -21.95 0.75
N LEU A 388 1.56 -22.51 1.79
CA LEU A 388 2.72 -23.37 1.62
C LEU A 388 2.39 -24.62 0.79
N ARG A 389 1.21 -25.24 1.01
CA ARG A 389 0.81 -26.51 0.38
C ARG A 389 0.23 -26.35 -1.01
N ASP A 390 -0.84 -25.57 -1.13
CA ASP A 390 -1.66 -25.49 -2.34
C ASP A 390 -1.17 -24.37 -3.29
N VAL A 391 -0.42 -23.37 -2.81
CA VAL A 391 0.14 -22.28 -3.65
C VAL A 391 1.62 -22.48 -3.97
N LEU A 392 2.47 -22.74 -2.97
CA LEU A 392 3.91 -22.92 -3.16
C LEU A 392 4.33 -24.37 -3.45
N GLY A 393 3.41 -25.33 -3.33
CA GLY A 393 3.67 -26.74 -3.64
C GLY A 393 4.56 -27.49 -2.65
N TRP A 394 4.86 -26.93 -1.47
CA TRP A 394 5.72 -27.59 -0.47
C TRP A 394 5.08 -28.88 0.03
N SER A 395 5.88 -29.88 0.37
CA SER A 395 5.39 -31.13 0.99
C SER A 395 4.81 -30.89 2.39
N ALA A 396 3.96 -31.80 2.88
CA ALA A 396 3.42 -31.70 4.23
C ALA A 396 4.52 -31.74 5.32
N LYS A 397 5.64 -32.42 5.03
CA LYS A 397 6.81 -32.50 5.90
C LYS A 397 7.58 -31.17 5.95
N GLU A 398 7.77 -30.52 4.81
CA GLU A 398 8.41 -29.20 4.76
C GLU A 398 7.56 -28.13 5.42
N SER A 399 6.25 -28.11 5.14
CA SER A 399 5.33 -27.17 5.81
C SER A 399 5.27 -27.40 7.32
N SER A 400 5.28 -28.66 7.78
CA SER A 400 5.25 -28.96 9.21
C SER A 400 6.53 -28.50 9.91
N ALA A 401 7.69 -28.73 9.29
CA ALA A 401 8.98 -28.26 9.80
C ALA A 401 9.06 -26.72 9.86
N ALA A 402 8.52 -26.03 8.86
CA ALA A 402 8.54 -24.57 8.82
C ALA A 402 7.61 -23.92 9.86
N LEU A 403 6.46 -24.54 10.14
CA LEU A 403 5.46 -23.99 11.06
C LEU A 403 5.59 -24.52 12.50
N GLY A 404 6.54 -25.42 12.78
CA GLY A 404 6.66 -26.08 14.07
C GLY A 404 5.42 -26.92 14.42
N LEU A 405 4.81 -27.55 13.41
CA LEU A 405 3.60 -28.36 13.54
C LEU A 405 3.91 -29.85 13.30
N SER A 406 2.97 -30.74 13.64
CA SER A 406 3.01 -32.11 13.16
C SER A 406 2.50 -32.21 11.71
N VAL A 407 2.94 -33.21 10.95
CA VAL A 407 2.41 -33.50 9.60
C VAL A 407 0.90 -33.73 9.64
N ALA A 408 0.38 -34.36 10.70
CA ALA A 408 -1.04 -34.56 10.91
C ALA A 408 -1.78 -33.22 11.09
N SER A 409 -1.21 -32.28 11.87
CA SER A 409 -1.76 -30.93 12.05
C SER A 409 -1.82 -30.15 10.74
N VAL A 410 -0.80 -30.27 9.88
CA VAL A 410 -0.79 -29.66 8.53
C VAL A 410 -1.92 -30.23 7.66
N LYS A 411 -2.06 -31.56 7.60
CA LYS A 411 -3.14 -32.21 6.82
C LYS A 411 -4.53 -31.78 7.31
N SER A 412 -4.71 -31.77 8.63
CA SER A 412 -5.97 -31.38 9.27
C SER A 412 -6.31 -29.90 9.05
N ALA A 413 -5.32 -29.01 9.12
CA ALA A 413 -5.51 -27.59 8.81
C ALA A 413 -5.91 -27.36 7.34
N LEU A 414 -5.31 -28.09 6.40
CA LEU A 414 -5.65 -28.00 4.99
C LEU A 414 -7.06 -28.53 4.69
N GLN A 415 -7.46 -29.63 5.34
CA GLN A 415 -8.82 -30.17 5.26
C GLN A 415 -9.87 -29.16 5.73
N ARG A 416 -9.57 -28.36 6.76
CA ARG A 416 -10.46 -27.27 7.23
C ARG A 416 -10.44 -26.05 6.33
N ALA A 417 -9.29 -25.72 5.73
CA ALA A 417 -9.17 -24.52 4.91
C ALA A 417 -9.97 -24.60 3.60
N ARG A 418 -10.01 -25.77 2.96
CA ARG A 418 -10.67 -25.96 1.65
C ARG A 418 -12.18 -25.67 1.67
N PRO A 419 -12.99 -26.13 2.64
CA PRO A 419 -14.39 -25.74 2.77
C PRO A 419 -14.57 -24.22 2.86
N THR A 420 -13.77 -23.53 3.67
CA THR A 420 -13.82 -22.06 3.77
C THR A 420 -13.58 -21.40 2.42
N LEU A 421 -12.59 -21.85 1.65
CA LEU A 421 -12.37 -21.32 0.30
C LEU A 421 -13.56 -21.54 -0.63
N ARG A 422 -14.18 -22.72 -0.60
CA ARG A 422 -15.35 -23.02 -1.44
C ARG A 422 -16.54 -22.10 -1.12
N THR A 423 -16.68 -21.68 0.14
CA THR A 423 -17.73 -20.76 0.56
C THR A 423 -17.51 -19.34 0.02
N HIS A 424 -16.26 -18.87 0.01
CA HIS A 424 -15.94 -17.46 -0.27
C HIS A 424 -15.46 -17.20 -1.71
N LEU A 425 -15.02 -18.22 -2.45
CA LEU A 425 -14.66 -18.09 -3.86
C LEU A 425 -15.91 -18.01 -4.76
N PRO A 426 -15.85 -17.25 -5.88
CA PRO A 426 -16.94 -17.22 -6.85
C PRO A 426 -17.29 -18.60 -7.41
N ARG A 427 -18.59 -18.89 -7.58
CA ARG A 427 -19.15 -20.20 -7.99
C ARG A 427 -18.54 -20.84 -9.25
N ARG A 428 -17.98 -20.06 -10.18
CA ARG A 428 -17.40 -20.57 -11.45
C ARG A 428 -15.89 -20.81 -11.40
N ARG A 429 -15.25 -20.70 -10.24
CA ARG A 429 -13.79 -20.75 -10.08
C ARG A 429 -13.28 -22.11 -9.59
N GLU A 430 -14.03 -23.19 -9.85
CA GLU A 430 -13.67 -24.55 -9.40
C GLU A 430 -12.43 -25.11 -10.12
N GLU A 431 -11.94 -24.42 -11.16
CA GLU A 431 -10.65 -24.70 -11.79
C GLU A 431 -9.77 -23.45 -11.62
N TRP A 432 -8.64 -23.60 -10.93
CA TRP A 432 -7.57 -22.60 -10.76
C TRP A 432 -6.90 -22.26 -12.11
N ALA A 433 -7.68 -21.78 -13.08
CA ALA A 433 -7.16 -21.35 -14.37
C ALA A 433 -6.48 -19.97 -14.21
N PRO A 434 -5.28 -19.77 -14.76
CA PRO A 434 -4.57 -18.51 -14.70
C PRO A 434 -5.37 -17.40 -15.40
N SER A 435 -5.35 -16.19 -14.82
CA SER A 435 -5.88 -15.01 -15.51
C SER A 435 -5.11 -14.82 -16.82
N THR A 436 -5.81 -15.01 -17.94
CA THR A 436 -5.25 -14.84 -19.28
C THR A 436 -4.87 -13.37 -19.50
N PRO A 437 -3.78 -13.04 -20.23
CA PRO A 437 -3.46 -11.66 -20.59
C PRO A 437 -4.67 -10.92 -21.17
N ALA A 438 -4.73 -9.61 -20.93
CA ALA A 438 -5.89 -8.80 -21.26
C ALA A 438 -6.31 -9.03 -22.72
N THR A 439 -7.50 -9.60 -22.93
CA THR A 439 -8.03 -9.83 -24.26
C THR A 439 -8.31 -8.48 -24.94
N ALA A 440 -8.36 -8.46 -26.28
CA ALA A 440 -8.76 -7.26 -27.01
C ALA A 440 -10.12 -6.72 -26.53
N GLN A 441 -11.01 -7.64 -26.12
CA GLN A 441 -12.30 -7.34 -25.50
C GLN A 441 -12.18 -6.64 -24.15
N GLN A 442 -11.29 -7.10 -23.26
CA GLN A 442 -11.03 -6.44 -21.97
C GLN A 442 -10.47 -5.02 -22.16
N ARG A 443 -9.54 -4.82 -23.11
CA ARG A 443 -9.05 -3.47 -23.44
C ARG A 443 -10.14 -2.55 -23.99
N ALA A 444 -11.07 -3.07 -24.80
CA ALA A 444 -12.21 -2.31 -25.29
C ALA A 444 -13.22 -1.97 -24.19
N LEU A 445 -13.47 -2.91 -23.27
CA LEU A 445 -14.30 -2.66 -22.09
C LEU A 445 -13.70 -1.57 -21.21
N LEU A 446 -12.39 -1.64 -20.94
CA LEU A 446 -11.68 -0.65 -20.13
C LEU A 446 -11.75 0.76 -20.74
N ARG A 447 -11.57 0.89 -22.06
CA ARG A 447 -11.73 2.17 -22.76
C ARG A 447 -13.13 2.77 -22.57
N ARG A 448 -14.18 1.96 -22.77
CA ARG A 448 -15.57 2.42 -22.55
C ARG A 448 -15.84 2.80 -21.09
N PHE A 449 -15.22 2.10 -20.14
CA PHE A 449 -15.33 2.45 -18.71
C PHE A 449 -14.69 3.81 -18.42
N MET A 450 -13.49 4.05 -18.96
CA MET A 450 -12.79 5.34 -18.82
C MET A 450 -13.60 6.47 -19.49
N ASP A 451 -14.08 6.27 -20.71
CA ASP A 451 -14.90 7.24 -21.43
C ASP A 451 -16.18 7.61 -20.64
N ALA A 452 -16.84 6.62 -20.03
CA ALA A 452 -18.03 6.86 -19.20
C ALA A 452 -17.71 7.65 -17.93
N HIS A 453 -16.58 7.35 -17.26
CA HIS A 453 -16.13 8.09 -16.07
C HIS A 453 -15.74 9.52 -16.40
N GLU A 454 -14.94 9.74 -17.46
CA GLU A 454 -14.47 11.07 -17.85
C GLU A 454 -15.59 12.02 -18.24
N ARG A 455 -16.69 11.47 -18.81
CA ARG A 455 -17.88 12.23 -19.19
C ARG A 455 -18.94 12.31 -18.09
N ALA A 456 -18.71 11.69 -16.93
CA ALA A 456 -19.71 11.51 -15.88
C ALA A 456 -21.04 10.89 -16.40
N ASP A 457 -20.96 10.02 -17.42
CA ASP A 457 -22.12 9.39 -18.06
C ASP A 457 -22.54 8.15 -17.27
N THR A 458 -23.43 8.36 -16.29
CA THR A 458 -23.98 7.32 -15.41
C THR A 458 -24.71 6.22 -16.19
N ALA A 459 -25.37 6.57 -17.30
CA ALA A 459 -26.10 5.62 -18.13
C ALA A 459 -25.15 4.74 -18.95
N ALA A 460 -24.08 5.32 -19.52
CA ALA A 460 -23.03 4.55 -20.18
C ALA A 460 -22.31 3.64 -19.20
N PHE A 461 -21.98 4.14 -18.01
CA PHE A 461 -21.37 3.35 -16.95
C PHE A 461 -22.23 2.14 -16.58
N ALA A 462 -23.53 2.34 -16.30
CA ALA A 462 -24.46 1.27 -15.96
C ALA A 462 -24.55 0.17 -17.03
N ARG A 463 -24.46 0.51 -18.32
CA ARG A 463 -24.47 -0.46 -19.44
C ARG A 463 -23.26 -1.39 -19.45
N LEU A 464 -22.15 -1.04 -18.79
CA LEU A 464 -20.94 -1.87 -18.72
C LEU A 464 -21.01 -2.92 -17.61
N LEU A 465 -21.93 -2.77 -16.66
CA LEU A 465 -22.05 -3.60 -15.46
C LEU A 465 -22.89 -4.85 -15.72
N SER A 466 -22.55 -5.96 -15.05
CA SER A 466 -23.46 -7.11 -14.94
C SER A 466 -24.71 -6.73 -14.13
N GLU A 467 -25.78 -7.53 -14.21
CA GLU A 467 -26.99 -7.27 -13.41
C GLU A 467 -26.70 -7.39 -11.91
N ASP A 468 -25.86 -8.36 -11.54
CA ASP A 468 -25.46 -8.75 -10.19
C ASP A 468 -24.12 -8.12 -9.75
N VAL A 469 -23.72 -7.02 -10.41
CA VAL A 469 -22.47 -6.32 -10.13
C VAL A 469 -22.32 -6.01 -8.64
N ARG A 470 -21.09 -6.11 -8.14
CA ARG A 470 -20.74 -5.71 -6.77
C ARG A 470 -19.69 -4.62 -6.77
N VAL A 471 -19.87 -3.62 -5.93
CA VAL A 471 -18.86 -2.59 -5.66
C VAL A 471 -18.48 -2.68 -4.19
N THR A 472 -17.19 -2.69 -3.89
CA THR A 472 -16.64 -2.65 -2.52
C THR A 472 -15.58 -1.56 -2.44
N MET A 473 -15.40 -0.94 -1.26
CA MET A 473 -14.50 0.21 -1.13
C MET A 473 -13.49 0.14 0.03
N PRO A 474 -12.72 -0.96 0.22
CA PRO A 474 -11.82 -1.07 1.38
C PRO A 474 -10.85 0.13 1.48
N PRO A 475 -10.62 0.70 2.67
CA PRO A 475 -11.08 0.27 3.99
C PRO A 475 -12.51 0.68 4.34
N LEU A 476 -13.16 1.48 3.49
CA LEU A 476 -14.54 1.81 3.69
C LEU A 476 -15.42 0.56 3.54
N PRO A 477 -16.29 0.29 4.50
CA PRO A 477 -17.23 -0.85 4.52
C PRO A 477 -18.40 -0.68 3.58
N PHE A 478 -18.39 0.39 2.78
CA PHE A 478 -19.45 0.62 1.82
C PHE A 478 -19.36 -0.41 0.71
N TRP A 479 -20.52 -1.00 0.44
CA TRP A 479 -20.70 -1.92 -0.65
C TRP A 479 -22.05 -1.64 -1.31
N PHE A 480 -22.10 -1.93 -2.61
CA PHE A 480 -23.30 -1.80 -3.41
C PHE A 480 -23.46 -3.08 -4.23
N SER A 481 -24.69 -3.59 -4.34
CA SER A 481 -24.99 -4.76 -5.16
C SER A 481 -26.15 -4.50 -6.09
N GLY A 482 -26.00 -5.00 -7.30
CA GLY A 482 -26.97 -4.82 -8.37
C GLY A 482 -26.73 -3.54 -9.15
N ARG A 483 -26.98 -3.60 -10.46
CA ARG A 483 -26.72 -2.48 -11.38
C ARG A 483 -27.40 -1.17 -10.93
N LYS A 484 -28.64 -1.26 -10.43
CA LYS A 484 -29.40 -0.09 -9.98
C LYS A 484 -28.71 0.63 -8.81
N ALA A 485 -28.36 -0.10 -7.75
CA ALA A 485 -27.75 0.50 -6.56
C ALA A 485 -26.40 1.15 -6.89
N VAL A 486 -25.61 0.51 -7.76
CA VAL A 486 -24.35 1.07 -8.25
C VAL A 486 -24.58 2.34 -9.07
N ALA A 487 -25.56 2.34 -9.98
CA ALA A 487 -25.90 3.53 -10.77
C ALA A 487 -26.39 4.70 -9.89
N ASP A 488 -27.23 4.40 -8.89
CA ASP A 488 -27.72 5.40 -7.93
C ASP A 488 -26.54 5.98 -7.11
N PHE A 489 -25.62 5.14 -6.64
CA PHE A 489 -24.39 5.60 -5.98
C PHE A 489 -23.54 6.50 -6.88
N THR A 490 -23.31 6.09 -8.14
CA THR A 490 -22.55 6.90 -9.10
C THR A 490 -23.26 8.24 -9.39
N ALA A 491 -24.59 8.26 -9.40
CA ALA A 491 -25.35 9.50 -9.52
C ALA A 491 -25.20 10.43 -8.31
N HIS A 492 -24.98 9.90 -7.09
CA HIS A 492 -24.60 10.73 -5.94
C HIS A 492 -23.22 11.33 -6.16
N VAL A 493 -22.23 10.55 -6.60
CA VAL A 493 -20.84 11.01 -6.84
C VAL A 493 -20.77 12.11 -7.90
N PHE A 494 -21.54 11.97 -8.99
CA PHE A 494 -21.57 12.93 -10.11
C PHE A 494 -22.79 13.86 -10.10
N GLY A 495 -23.54 13.95 -9.00
CA GLY A 495 -24.77 14.73 -8.91
C GLY A 495 -24.56 16.11 -8.26
N PRO A 496 -25.50 17.06 -8.42
CA PRO A 496 -25.37 18.44 -7.92
C PRO A 496 -25.06 18.62 -6.42
N GLY A 497 -25.35 17.61 -5.60
CA GLY A 497 -25.07 17.60 -4.15
C GLY A 497 -23.68 17.07 -3.78
N SER A 498 -22.88 16.63 -4.74
CA SER A 498 -21.53 16.13 -4.52
C SER A 498 -20.48 17.21 -4.74
N PRO A 499 -19.45 17.26 -3.88
CA PRO A 499 -18.26 18.08 -4.14
C PRO A 499 -17.58 17.82 -5.49
N LEU A 500 -17.78 16.63 -6.06
CA LEU A 500 -17.18 16.20 -7.32
C LEU A 500 -18.06 16.51 -8.54
N TYR A 501 -19.23 17.14 -8.35
CA TYR A 501 -20.19 17.42 -9.44
C TYR A 501 -19.59 18.15 -10.63
N GLN A 502 -18.78 19.18 -10.35
CA GLN A 502 -18.16 20.03 -11.36
C GLN A 502 -16.68 19.66 -11.60
N ALA A 503 -16.22 18.54 -11.04
CA ALA A 503 -14.86 18.09 -11.22
C ALA A 503 -14.65 17.54 -12.64
N GLN A 504 -13.50 17.83 -13.24
CA GLN A 504 -13.09 17.20 -14.48
C GLN A 504 -12.32 15.92 -14.17
N TRP A 505 -12.72 14.83 -14.81
CA TRP A 505 -12.12 13.52 -14.59
C TRP A 505 -11.11 13.18 -15.69
N ARG A 506 -10.04 12.50 -15.29
CA ARG A 506 -9.06 11.91 -16.20
C ARG A 506 -8.72 10.51 -15.73
N SER A 507 -8.73 9.55 -16.64
CA SER A 507 -8.48 8.15 -16.34
C SER A 507 -7.16 7.69 -16.93
N VAL A 508 -6.41 6.90 -16.16
CA VAL A 508 -5.17 6.25 -16.60
C VAL A 508 -5.31 4.74 -16.40
N PRO A 509 -5.18 3.91 -17.46
CA PRO A 509 -5.27 2.47 -17.32
C PRO A 509 -4.04 1.93 -16.59
N THR A 510 -4.24 0.93 -15.73
CA THR A 510 -3.18 0.21 -15.02
C THR A 510 -3.62 -1.23 -14.75
N ARG A 511 -2.89 -1.98 -13.92
CA ARG A 511 -3.27 -3.33 -13.48
C ARG A 511 -2.92 -3.57 -12.03
N ALA A 512 -3.80 -4.28 -11.34
CA ALA A 512 -3.62 -4.68 -9.95
C ALA A 512 -4.09 -6.12 -9.76
N ASN A 513 -3.34 -6.92 -9.00
CA ASN A 513 -3.71 -8.30 -8.66
C ASN A 513 -4.05 -9.17 -9.90
N ARG A 514 -3.35 -8.98 -11.01
CA ARG A 514 -3.59 -9.59 -12.34
C ARG A 514 -4.92 -9.19 -13.00
N GLN A 515 -5.60 -8.18 -12.48
CA GLN A 515 -6.87 -7.68 -12.98
C GLN A 515 -6.71 -6.30 -13.64
N PRO A 516 -7.56 -5.97 -14.63
CA PRO A 516 -7.59 -4.62 -15.20
C PRO A 516 -7.95 -3.61 -14.13
N ALA A 517 -7.25 -2.47 -14.11
CA ALA A 517 -7.52 -1.39 -13.17
C ALA A 517 -7.49 -0.02 -13.86
N VAL A 518 -8.15 0.97 -13.26
CA VAL A 518 -8.20 2.35 -13.74
C VAL A 518 -7.90 3.29 -12.58
N ALA A 519 -6.85 4.08 -12.73
CA ALA A 519 -6.57 5.21 -11.85
C ALA A 519 -7.37 6.43 -12.31
N GLY A 520 -8.24 6.94 -11.44
CA GLY A 520 -9.02 8.15 -11.65
C GLY A 520 -8.34 9.34 -11.01
N TYR A 521 -8.27 10.43 -11.77
CA TYR A 521 -7.80 11.73 -11.33
C TYR A 521 -8.91 12.77 -11.48
N VAL A 522 -8.99 13.70 -10.54
CA VAL A 522 -9.97 14.79 -10.56
C VAL A 522 -9.27 16.14 -10.57
N ARG A 523 -9.82 17.10 -11.31
CA ARG A 523 -9.47 18.51 -11.22
C ARG A 523 -10.70 19.28 -10.78
N LEU A 524 -10.65 19.87 -9.60
CA LEU A 524 -11.76 20.67 -9.08
C LEU A 524 -11.85 22.03 -9.82
N PRO A 525 -13.02 22.68 -9.84
CA PRO A 525 -13.15 24.02 -10.39
C PRO A 525 -12.14 25.00 -9.78
N GLY A 526 -11.41 25.73 -10.63
CA GLY A 526 -10.38 26.68 -10.23
C GLY A 526 -9.00 26.08 -9.95
N GLU A 527 -8.85 24.76 -9.94
CA GLU A 527 -7.54 24.10 -9.89
C GLU A 527 -6.92 23.95 -11.29
N THR A 528 -5.60 23.96 -11.36
CA THR A 528 -4.85 23.79 -12.61
C THR A 528 -4.47 22.33 -12.89
N GLU A 529 -4.24 21.54 -11.86
CA GLU A 529 -3.75 20.16 -11.94
C GLU A 529 -4.86 19.14 -11.66
N TYR A 530 -4.76 17.97 -12.29
CA TYR A 530 -5.54 16.80 -11.89
C TYR A 530 -4.85 16.09 -10.73
N ARG A 531 -5.62 15.66 -9.72
CA ARG A 531 -5.14 14.98 -8.52
C ARG A 531 -5.64 13.56 -8.47
N ALA A 532 -4.80 12.65 -7.98
CA ALA A 532 -5.15 11.25 -7.79
C ALA A 532 -6.34 11.12 -6.84
N GLN A 533 -7.40 10.45 -7.28
CA GLN A 533 -8.65 10.32 -6.53
C GLN A 533 -8.93 8.88 -6.12
N VAL A 534 -8.78 7.93 -7.04
CA VAL A 534 -9.30 6.58 -6.85
C VAL A 534 -8.59 5.56 -7.73
N LEU A 535 -8.36 4.35 -7.21
CA LEU A 535 -7.96 3.19 -8.02
C LEU A 535 -9.11 2.18 -8.07
N ASN A 536 -9.68 1.99 -9.25
CA ASN A 536 -10.73 0.99 -9.49
C ASN A 536 -10.12 -0.29 -10.05
N VAL A 537 -10.23 -1.40 -9.32
CA VAL A 537 -9.81 -2.74 -9.80
C VAL A 537 -11.04 -3.52 -10.25
N LEU A 538 -11.04 -4.01 -11.49
CA LEU A 538 -12.23 -4.55 -12.16
C LEU A 538 -12.12 -6.06 -12.33
N ARG A 539 -13.13 -6.80 -11.86
CA ARG A 539 -13.36 -8.20 -12.25
C ARG A 539 -14.32 -8.22 -13.43
N VAL A 540 -13.88 -8.83 -14.53
CA VAL A 540 -14.64 -8.90 -15.78
C VAL A 540 -15.05 -10.33 -16.04
N GLU A 541 -16.35 -10.55 -16.26
CA GLU A 541 -16.93 -11.85 -16.59
C GLU A 541 -17.89 -11.67 -17.77
N ASP A 542 -17.82 -12.59 -18.74
CA ASP A 542 -18.71 -12.61 -19.92
C ASP A 542 -18.79 -11.23 -20.65
N GLY A 543 -17.68 -10.49 -20.65
CA GLY A 543 -17.57 -9.16 -21.29
C GLY A 543 -18.22 -8.00 -20.52
N LYS A 544 -18.67 -8.23 -19.28
CA LYS A 544 -19.27 -7.24 -18.37
C LYS A 544 -18.45 -7.10 -17.10
N ILE A 545 -18.58 -5.96 -16.42
CA ILE A 545 -17.95 -5.73 -15.13
C ILE A 545 -18.82 -6.38 -14.04
N ALA A 546 -18.30 -7.43 -13.42
CA ALA A 546 -18.97 -8.18 -12.36
C ALA A 546 -18.59 -7.65 -10.96
N GLU A 547 -17.41 -7.05 -10.83
CA GLU A 547 -16.96 -6.46 -9.57
C GLU A 547 -16.09 -5.23 -9.78
N ILE A 548 -16.23 -4.25 -8.90
CA ILE A 548 -15.34 -3.09 -8.79
C ILE A 548 -14.87 -3.01 -7.33
N THR A 549 -13.58 -3.16 -7.10
CA THR A 549 -12.97 -2.84 -5.81
C THR A 549 -12.30 -1.47 -5.91
N VAL A 550 -12.78 -0.54 -5.09
CA VAL A 550 -12.37 0.86 -5.09
C VAL A 550 -11.38 1.07 -3.96
N PHE A 551 -10.19 1.56 -4.29
CA PHE A 551 -9.15 1.87 -3.32
C PHE A 551 -8.77 3.34 -3.35
N GLU A 552 -8.34 3.85 -2.20
CA GLU A 552 -7.77 5.18 -2.05
C GLU A 552 -6.45 5.35 -2.83
N PRO A 553 -6.08 6.60 -3.19
CA PRO A 553 -5.00 6.86 -4.14
C PRO A 553 -3.59 6.87 -3.51
N HIS A 554 -3.43 6.66 -2.21
CA HIS A 554 -2.12 6.76 -1.53
C HIS A 554 -1.08 5.78 -2.07
N LEU A 555 -1.55 4.67 -2.66
CA LEU A 555 -0.69 3.67 -3.29
C LEU A 555 -0.33 3.97 -4.74
N PHE A 556 -0.83 5.05 -5.37
CA PHE A 556 -0.49 5.40 -6.76
C PHE A 556 1.03 5.37 -7.05
N PRO A 557 1.91 5.91 -6.18
CA PRO A 557 3.36 5.80 -6.38
C PRO A 557 3.85 4.34 -6.48
N ALA A 558 3.23 3.41 -5.75
CA ALA A 558 3.54 1.97 -5.88
C ALA A 558 3.11 1.39 -7.23
N PHE A 559 2.22 2.05 -7.98
CA PHE A 559 1.85 1.72 -9.35
C PHE A 559 2.66 2.50 -10.42
N ASP A 560 3.70 3.25 -10.03
CA ASP A 560 4.41 4.23 -10.88
C ASP A 560 3.46 5.30 -11.47
N LEU A 561 2.37 5.57 -10.76
CA LEU A 561 1.41 6.63 -11.09
C LEU A 561 1.72 7.85 -10.22
N PRO A 562 1.78 9.05 -10.80
CA PRO A 562 1.99 10.26 -10.02
C PRO A 562 0.71 10.59 -9.22
N LEU A 563 0.86 11.33 -8.12
CA LEU A 563 -0.28 11.85 -7.36
C LEU A 563 -0.95 13.06 -8.03
N THR A 564 -0.28 13.67 -9.01
CA THR A 564 -0.82 14.78 -9.81
C THR A 564 -0.50 14.60 -11.29
N LEU A 565 -1.36 15.11 -12.16
CA LEU A 565 -1.14 15.23 -13.61
C LEU A 565 -1.33 16.69 -14.01
N SER A 566 -0.48 17.16 -14.92
CA SER A 566 -0.62 18.47 -15.56
C SER A 566 -1.67 18.48 -16.67
#